data_AF-A0AAD6ADA2-F1
#
_entry.id   AF-A0AAD6ADA2-F1
#
_cell.length_a   1.000
_cell.length_b   1.000
_cell.length_c   1.000
_cell.angle_alpha   90.00
_cell.angle_beta   90.00
_cell.angle_gamma   90.00
#
_symmetry.space_group_name_H-M   'P 1'
#
loop_
_entity.id
_entity.type
_entity.pdbx_description
1 polymer ?
#
loop_
_entity_poly.entity_id
_entity_poly.type
_entity_poly.pdbx_seq_one_letter_code
_entity_poly.pdbx_strand_id
1 'polypeptide(L)'
;MNTDSSLLGSELELQQQEEIYQQLLMQTVGKMPTENPESKVIRPQPGLCVKTVTEPDKQKIFVNVCQSPAVPLPPEISRDELVDLLQSEDPNGFRVPMSLGEPHTETDNST
;
A
#
# COMPACT_ATOMS: atom_id res chain seq x y z
N MET A 1 -49.46 -11.19 -25.36
CA MET A 1 -48.05 -11.13 -25.84
C MET A 1 -47.42 -9.89 -25.22
N ASN A 2 -47.04 -9.92 -23.93
CA ASN A 2 -46.72 -8.70 -23.18
C ASN A 2 -45.54 -8.88 -22.21
N THR A 3 -44.46 -9.58 -22.61
CA THR A 3 -43.32 -9.83 -21.69
C THR A 3 -41.93 -9.45 -22.24
N ASP A 4 -41.83 -8.73 -23.37
CA ASP A 4 -40.53 -8.28 -23.90
C ASP A 4 -40.18 -6.82 -23.56
N SER A 5 -41.18 -5.96 -23.31
CA SER A 5 -40.94 -4.52 -23.14
C SER A 5 -40.20 -4.16 -21.85
N SER A 6 -40.32 -4.99 -20.80
CA SER A 6 -39.63 -4.76 -19.52
C SER A 6 -38.16 -5.19 -19.57
N LEU A 7 -37.81 -6.17 -20.41
CA LEU A 7 -36.46 -6.74 -20.49
C LEU A 7 -35.55 -5.82 -21.31
N LEU A 8 -36.09 -5.26 -22.40
CA LEU A 8 -35.43 -4.23 -23.23
C LEU A 8 -35.11 -2.95 -22.45
N GLY A 9 -35.97 -2.57 -21.50
CA GLY A 9 -35.73 -1.40 -20.62
C GLY A 9 -34.52 -1.62 -19.70
N SER A 10 -34.41 -2.80 -19.11
CA SER A 10 -33.29 -3.18 -18.24
C SER A 10 -31.96 -3.27 -18.99
N GLU A 11 -31.97 -3.79 -20.22
CA GLU A 11 -30.77 -3.85 -21.07
C GLU A 11 -30.27 -2.46 -21.47
N LEU A 12 -31.19 -1.54 -21.78
CA LEU A 12 -30.86 -0.16 -22.14
C LEU A 12 -30.29 0.62 -20.94
N GLU A 13 -30.83 0.41 -19.74
CA GLU A 13 -30.31 1.00 -18.50
C GLU A 13 -28.90 0.48 -18.18
N LEU A 14 -28.64 -0.81 -18.36
CA LEU A 14 -27.32 -1.40 -18.17
C LEU A 14 -26.29 -0.82 -19.15
N GLN A 15 -26.65 -0.69 -20.44
CA GLN A 15 -25.76 -0.06 -21.43
C GLN A 15 -25.45 1.39 -21.09
N GLN A 16 -26.45 2.16 -20.68
CA GLN A 16 -26.26 3.56 -20.29
C GLN A 16 -25.38 3.68 -19.04
N GLN A 17 -25.50 2.75 -18.10
CA GLN A 17 -24.66 2.72 -16.91
C GLN A 17 -23.20 2.31 -17.23
N GLU A 18 -22.99 1.39 -18.16
CA GLU A 18 -21.65 1.04 -18.67
C GLU A 18 -20.98 2.22 -19.38
N GLU A 19 -21.71 2.99 -20.18
CA GLU A 19 -21.19 4.19 -20.85
C GLU A 19 -20.76 5.26 -19.84
N ILE A 20 -21.58 5.51 -18.80
CA ILE A 20 -21.24 6.45 -17.72
C ILE A 20 -20.00 5.97 -16.95
N TYR A 21 -19.91 4.67 -16.65
CA TYR A 21 -18.76 4.09 -15.97
C TYR A 21 -17.49 4.24 -16.80
N GLN A 22 -17.55 3.94 -18.10
CA GLN A 22 -16.43 4.15 -19.03
C GLN A 22 -16.01 5.62 -19.09
N GLN A 23 -16.97 6.55 -19.16
CA GLN A 23 -16.67 7.98 -19.19
C GLN A 23 -15.99 8.44 -17.89
N LEU A 24 -16.43 7.92 -16.73
CA LEU A 24 -15.81 8.22 -15.43
C LEU A 24 -14.39 7.65 -15.33
N LEU A 25 -14.16 6.43 -15.84
CA LEU A 25 -12.83 5.83 -15.94
C LEU A 25 -11.91 6.68 -16.84
N MET A 26 -12.37 7.12 -18.01
CA MET A 26 -11.57 7.96 -18.90
C MET A 26 -11.20 9.32 -18.26
N GLN A 27 -12.13 9.94 -17.54
CA GLN A 27 -11.88 11.20 -16.83
C GLN A 27 -10.90 11.05 -15.67
N THR A 28 -10.89 9.89 -15.00
CA THR A 28 -9.96 9.61 -13.89
C THR A 28 -8.57 9.27 -14.40
N VAL A 29 -8.45 8.52 -15.49
CA VAL A 29 -7.15 8.20 -16.11
C VAL A 29 -6.42 9.44 -16.62
N GLY A 30 -7.14 10.43 -17.17
CA GLY A 30 -6.55 11.71 -17.60
C GLY A 30 -6.17 12.67 -16.47
N LYS A 31 -6.62 12.41 -15.23
CA LYS A 31 -6.31 13.20 -14.03
C LYS A 31 -5.29 12.51 -13.11
N MET A 32 -4.91 11.26 -13.40
CA MET A 32 -3.76 10.67 -12.73
C MET A 32 -2.52 11.46 -13.16
N PRO A 33 -1.64 11.87 -12.22
CA PRO A 33 -0.36 12.44 -12.58
C PRO A 33 0.35 11.44 -13.52
N THR A 34 0.53 11.83 -14.79
CA THR A 34 1.36 11.12 -15.76
C THR A 34 2.84 11.36 -15.49
N GLU A 35 3.16 12.22 -14.53
CA GLU A 35 4.47 12.27 -13.90
C GLU A 35 4.66 10.98 -13.13
N ASN A 36 5.32 10.02 -13.76
CA ASN A 36 6.00 8.95 -13.05
C ASN A 36 6.88 9.66 -12.00
N PRO A 37 6.51 9.66 -10.70
CA PRO A 37 7.27 10.41 -9.71
C PRO A 37 8.72 9.94 -9.83
N GLU A 38 9.69 10.86 -9.85
CA GLU A 38 11.10 10.50 -10.03
C GLU A 38 11.48 9.37 -9.06
N SER A 39 11.53 8.15 -9.59
CA SER A 39 11.78 6.97 -8.78
C SER A 39 13.28 6.83 -8.66
N LYS A 40 13.78 7.10 -7.46
CA LYS A 40 15.20 6.93 -7.15
C LYS A 40 15.44 5.50 -6.70
N VAL A 41 16.25 4.77 -7.46
CA VAL A 41 16.77 3.47 -7.00
C VAL A 41 17.75 3.74 -5.87
N ILE A 42 17.48 3.14 -4.72
CA ILE A 42 18.30 3.29 -3.51
C ILE A 42 18.92 1.94 -3.16
N ARG A 43 20.22 1.93 -2.89
CA ARG A 43 20.89 0.78 -2.24
C ARG A 43 21.06 1.12 -0.76
N PRO A 44 20.24 0.55 0.15
CA PRO A 44 20.30 0.91 1.55
C PRO A 44 21.53 0.27 2.22
N GLN A 45 22.02 0.91 3.28
CA GLN A 45 23.06 0.38 4.16
C GLN A 45 22.42 -0.65 5.11
N PRO A 46 23.04 -1.83 5.29
CA PRO A 46 22.56 -2.83 6.25
C PRO A 46 22.50 -2.27 7.67
N GLY A 47 21.47 -2.68 8.44
CA GLY A 47 21.31 -2.34 9.84
C GLY A 47 21.06 -3.58 10.69
N LEU A 48 19.80 -3.85 11.01
CA LEU A 48 19.36 -4.98 11.85
C LEU A 48 18.63 -6.03 11.00
N CYS A 49 18.82 -7.31 11.32
CA CYS A 49 17.98 -8.39 10.80
C CYS A 49 17.08 -8.92 11.93
N VAL A 50 15.76 -8.89 11.71
CA VAL A 50 14.76 -9.38 12.66
C VAL A 50 14.23 -10.72 12.16
N LYS A 51 14.39 -11.77 12.97
CA LYS A 51 13.78 -13.08 12.72
C LYS A 51 12.44 -13.16 13.44
N THR A 52 11.40 -13.53 12.71
CA THR A 52 10.05 -13.78 13.26
C THR A 52 9.41 -14.98 12.55
N VAL A 53 8.20 -15.33 12.94
CA VAL A 53 7.39 -16.37 12.30
C VAL A 53 6.01 -15.84 11.95
N THR A 54 5.43 -16.32 10.86
CA THR A 54 4.03 -16.06 10.51
C THR A 54 3.08 -16.86 11.39
N GLU A 55 1.83 -16.40 11.46
CA GLU A 55 0.73 -17.17 12.00
C GLU A 55 -0.34 -17.37 10.91
N PRO A 56 -0.97 -18.56 10.83
CA PRO A 56 -0.85 -19.72 11.73
C PRO A 56 0.25 -20.74 11.35
N ASP A 57 0.85 -20.61 10.16
CA ASP A 57 1.70 -21.61 9.49
C ASP A 57 3.16 -21.66 10.00
N LYS A 58 3.56 -20.74 10.89
CA LYS A 58 4.88 -20.72 11.54
C LYS A 58 6.06 -20.72 10.57
N GLN A 59 5.90 -20.13 9.38
CA GLN A 59 6.99 -19.95 8.43
C GLN A 59 7.97 -18.90 8.95
N LYS A 60 9.28 -19.16 8.79
CA LYS A 60 10.32 -18.21 9.20
C LYS A 60 10.31 -17.01 8.25
N ILE A 61 10.22 -15.81 8.82
CA ILE A 61 10.38 -14.55 8.10
C ILE A 61 11.59 -13.80 8.67
N PHE A 62 12.35 -13.20 7.76
CA PHE A 62 13.45 -12.28 8.09
C PHE A 62 13.11 -10.90 7.56
N VAL A 63 13.12 -9.90 8.44
CA VAL A 63 12.92 -8.49 8.09
C VAL A 63 14.25 -7.76 8.24
N ASN A 64 14.78 -7.26 7.13
CA ASN A 64 15.99 -6.46 7.13
C ASN A 64 15.64 -4.98 7.34
N VAL A 65 15.99 -4.44 8.49
CA VAL A 65 15.85 -3.02 8.83
C VAL A 65 17.13 -2.32 8.39
N CYS A 66 17.09 -1.78 7.18
CA CYS A 66 18.19 -1.06 6.56
C CYS A 66 17.98 0.47 6.65
N GLN A 67 19.01 1.25 6.36
CA GLN A 67 18.97 2.71 6.41
C GLN A 67 19.45 3.32 5.10
N SER A 68 18.92 4.49 4.73
CA SER A 68 19.42 5.25 3.60
C SER A 68 19.20 6.74 3.80
N PRO A 69 20.20 7.59 3.53
CA PRO A 69 20.03 9.05 3.57
C PRO A 69 19.11 9.57 2.47
N ALA A 70 18.73 8.73 1.50
CA ALA A 70 17.77 9.09 0.45
C ALA A 70 16.30 8.94 0.89
N VAL A 71 16.04 8.28 2.02
CA VAL A 71 14.69 8.20 2.61
C VAL A 71 14.54 9.39 3.57
N PRO A 72 13.48 10.22 3.45
CA PRO A 72 13.25 11.34 4.34
C PRO A 72 13.13 10.89 5.80
N LEU A 73 13.64 11.72 6.72
CA LEU A 73 13.47 11.47 8.15
C LEU A 73 12.02 11.72 8.58
N PRO A 74 11.49 10.98 9.57
CA PRO A 74 10.22 11.31 10.19
C PRO A 74 10.31 12.65 10.94
N PRO A 75 9.17 13.28 11.28
CA PRO A 75 9.13 14.42 12.18
C PRO A 75 9.80 14.10 13.52
N GLU A 76 10.49 15.08 14.11
CA GLU A 76 11.01 14.93 15.47
C GLU A 76 9.85 14.85 16.46
N ILE A 77 9.86 13.82 17.30
CA ILE A 77 8.94 13.60 18.40
C ILE A 77 9.73 13.04 19.58
N SER A 78 9.43 13.49 20.80
CA SER A 78 10.07 12.91 21.98
C SER A 78 9.52 11.51 22.27
N ARG A 79 10.26 10.75 23.09
CA ARG A 79 9.83 9.42 23.50
C ARG A 79 8.49 9.45 24.24
N ASP A 80 8.31 10.42 25.13
CA ASP A 80 7.12 10.50 25.98
C ASP A 80 5.89 10.90 25.15
N GLU A 81 6.03 11.87 24.25
CA GLU A 81 4.96 12.26 23.32
C GLU A 81 4.56 11.12 22.38
N LEU A 82 5.53 10.32 21.91
CA LEU A 82 5.24 9.15 21.07
C LEU A 82 4.46 8.09 21.85
N VAL A 83 4.80 7.86 23.12
CA VAL A 83 4.06 6.93 23.99
C VAL A 83 2.63 7.41 24.21
N ASP A 84 2.45 8.70 24.50
CA ASP A 84 1.12 9.30 24.69
C ASP A 84 0.28 9.20 23.41
N LEU A 85 0.87 9.46 22.24
CA LEU A 85 0.20 9.32 20.94
C LEU A 85 -0.26 7.88 20.69
N LEU A 86 0.57 6.88 20.99
CA LEU A 86 0.23 5.48 20.82
C LEU A 86 -0.88 4.99 21.77
N GLN A 87 -1.08 5.68 22.90
CA GLN A 87 -2.16 5.41 23.87
C GLN A 87 -3.43 6.23 23.62
N SER A 88 -3.40 7.15 22.65
CA SER A 88 -4.54 8.00 22.33
C SER A 88 -5.62 7.24 21.55
N GLU A 89 -6.81 7.85 21.46
CA GLU A 89 -7.92 7.33 20.68
C GLU A 89 -7.63 7.33 19.16
N ASP A 90 -6.67 8.12 18.67
CA ASP A 90 -6.22 8.13 17.27
C ASP A 90 -4.68 8.04 17.14
N PRO A 91 -4.11 6.81 17.16
CA PRO A 91 -2.67 6.60 17.12
C PRO A 91 -2.04 6.80 15.72
N ASN A 92 -2.81 7.22 14.71
CA ASN A 92 -2.33 7.31 13.32
C ASN A 92 -1.65 8.65 12.97
N GLY A 93 -1.53 9.55 13.95
CA GLY A 93 -0.98 10.90 13.76
C GLY A 93 0.52 10.95 13.42
N PHE A 94 1.28 9.89 13.71
CA PHE A 94 2.72 9.83 13.46
C PHE A 94 3.06 8.88 12.31
N ARG A 95 3.82 9.36 11.32
CA ARG A 95 4.20 8.58 10.13
C ARG A 95 5.70 8.50 9.99
N VAL A 96 6.20 7.29 9.75
CA VAL A 96 7.61 7.02 9.47
C VAL A 96 7.78 6.70 7.98
N PRO A 97 8.49 7.54 7.21
CA PRO A 97 8.81 7.23 5.83
C PRO A 97 9.72 5.99 5.76
N MET A 98 9.33 4.99 4.97
CA MET A 98 10.16 3.82 4.72
C MET A 98 9.84 3.19 3.37
N SER A 99 10.83 2.51 2.80
CA SER A 99 10.66 1.68 1.61
C SER A 99 10.40 0.24 2.03
N LEU A 100 9.31 -0.35 1.53
CA LEU A 100 9.01 -1.77 1.69
C LEU A 100 9.48 -2.51 0.43
N GLY A 101 10.53 -3.33 0.57
CA GLY A 101 11.07 -4.12 -0.53
C GLY A 101 10.15 -5.26 -0.93
N GLU A 102 10.30 -5.74 -2.17
CA GLU A 102 9.62 -6.96 -2.60
C GLU A 102 10.07 -8.16 -1.75
N PRO A 103 9.15 -9.08 -1.41
CA PRO A 103 9.51 -10.28 -0.68
C PRO A 103 10.46 -11.15 -1.53
N HIS A 104 11.51 -11.68 -0.90
CA HIS A 104 12.46 -12.59 -1.54
C HIS A 104 12.78 -13.78 -0.63
N THR A 105 13.09 -14.94 -1.23
CA THR A 105 13.41 -16.17 -0.51
C THR A 105 14.92 -16.27 -0.28
N GLU A 106 15.33 -16.59 0.94
CA GLU A 106 16.73 -16.74 1.34
C GLU A 106 16.96 -18.06 2.08
N THR A 107 18.21 -18.53 2.11
CA THR A 107 18.59 -19.74 2.86
C THR A 107 18.90 -19.38 4.31
N ASP A 108 18.21 -20.01 5.28
CA ASP A 108 18.53 -19.88 6.71
C ASP A 108 19.77 -20.70 7.06
N ASN A 109 20.56 -20.27 8.05
CA ASN A 109 21.75 -20.96 8.55
C ASN A 109 21.44 -22.20 9.42
N SER A 110 20.22 -22.73 9.33
CA SER A 110 19.84 -23.95 10.05
C SER A 110 20.45 -25.13 9.31
N THR A 111 21.63 -25.56 9.76
CA THR A 111 22.23 -26.84 9.34
C THR A 111 21.54 -28.00 10.05
#